data_AF-A0AAV2VPI4-F1
#
_entry.id   AF-A0AAV2VPI4-F1
#
_cell.length_a   1.000
_cell.length_b   1.000
_cell.length_c   1.000
_cell.angle_alpha   90.00
_cell.angle_beta   90.00
_cell.angle_gamma   90.00
#
_symmetry.space_group_name_H-M   'P 1'
#
loop_
_entity.id
_entity.type
_entity.pdbx_description
1 polymer ?
#
loop_
_entity_poly.entity_id
_entity_poly.type
_entity_poly.pdbx_seq_one_letter_code
_entity_poly.pdbx_strand_id
1 'polypeptide(L)'
;MNPDQGLRVFAMPDPLAKGFTGSQLKEAMYQLTADPEQEALMFEGEPLAVMDAAYVEGQLVEKHDGFILDAVTTAYASFPRTIKALSRALNRSLSSNNIAVVTHEIGTPKKNNLFATVAAQFKLSDGQSISVVFHAPDEDPKIFKPDDLIIAFRWLLNKRDITQVVAPEMNKGKMREVSLSTIGKRIGSLAASNSEAFQAKQKEVSEAREKLADLQESSNLLLDTLNKLTTEVSELEARHKDLEHTIGAKSQELTSRESYNDSLRDKIAVLRSAQSAIEDKPEKDSTLEKEASERFKLVDSTLFNSVVSSMSTITAIDRGEEKGLTRSLFVSSIVNKLRTRHKNGQSEIVDAALDFISETQNQLDKPIISPKNGVWALHSNATGSQEEKDEKSTQEPPKESVTPPSQEINIGIDTSTEGEKPEPALTLENIVNGLHNHMSADDVLKLIETASEELEKLGLVEQYDPLIGSAVEKYVELDEKQE
;
A
#
# COMPACT_ATOMS: atom_id res chain seq x y z
N MET A 1 61.01 -11.33 60.79
CA MET A 1 59.84 -10.46 60.53
C MET A 1 59.86 -9.34 61.55
N ASN A 2 59.95 -8.09 61.11
CA ASN A 2 60.09 -6.91 61.98
C ASN A 2 58.70 -6.26 62.17
N PRO A 3 58.27 -5.88 63.38
CA PRO A 3 56.87 -5.50 63.67
C PRO A 3 56.51 -4.04 63.35
N ASP A 4 57.49 -3.19 63.03
CA ASP A 4 57.30 -1.74 62.90
C ASP A 4 57.00 -1.25 61.47
N GLN A 5 56.92 -2.16 60.51
CA GLN A 5 56.40 -1.86 59.18
C GLN A 5 55.12 -2.65 58.98
N GLY A 6 54.00 -2.02 59.35
CA GLY A 6 52.67 -2.52 58.99
C GLY A 6 52.66 -2.93 57.53
N LEU A 7 52.05 -4.08 57.25
CA LEU A 7 51.97 -4.67 55.91
C LEU A 7 51.54 -3.58 54.92
N ARG A 8 52.48 -3.04 54.14
CA ARG A 8 52.13 -2.17 53.02
C ARG A 8 51.54 -3.09 51.98
N VAL A 9 50.21 -3.19 52.00
CA VAL A 9 49.45 -3.76 50.89
C VAL A 9 49.70 -2.83 49.71
N PHE A 10 50.69 -3.18 48.89
CA PHE A 10 50.76 -2.64 47.55
C PHE A 10 49.44 -3.01 46.90
N ALA A 11 48.71 -2.03 46.36
CA ALA A 11 47.54 -2.25 45.53
C ALA A 11 47.99 -2.98 44.26
N MET A 12 48.20 -4.29 44.39
CA MET A 12 48.34 -5.19 43.25
C MET A 12 46.96 -5.26 42.61
N PRO A 13 46.86 -5.12 41.28
CA PRO A 13 45.59 -5.25 40.58
C PRO A 13 44.96 -6.61 40.90
N ASP A 14 43.64 -6.62 41.09
CA ASP A 14 42.85 -7.82 41.34
C ASP A 14 43.22 -8.95 40.36
N PRO A 15 43.68 -10.13 40.83
CA PRO A 15 44.07 -11.23 39.96
C PRO A 15 42.87 -11.91 39.27
N LEU A 16 41.63 -11.59 39.67
CA LEU A 16 40.38 -12.08 39.07
C LEU A 16 39.76 -11.06 38.10
N ALA A 17 40.19 -9.81 38.13
CA ALA A 17 39.90 -8.88 37.07
C ALA A 17 40.97 -9.08 36.00
N LYS A 18 40.57 -9.26 34.74
CA LYS A 18 41.49 -8.90 33.65
C LYS A 18 41.66 -7.40 33.78
N GLY A 19 42.64 -6.97 34.57
CA GLY A 19 43.01 -5.58 34.67
C GLY A 19 43.25 -5.13 33.25
N PHE A 20 42.46 -4.17 32.80
CA PHE A 20 42.69 -3.60 31.49
C PHE A 20 44.14 -3.07 31.46
N THR A 21 44.90 -3.29 30.38
CA THR A 21 46.17 -2.57 30.20
C THR A 21 45.94 -1.07 30.34
N GLY A 22 46.93 -0.25 30.69
CA GLY A 22 46.68 1.20 30.84
C GLY A 22 45.97 1.86 29.64
N SER A 23 46.19 1.33 28.43
CA SER A 23 45.45 1.70 27.22
C SER A 23 44.04 1.12 27.18
N GLN A 24 43.85 -0.17 27.46
CA GLN A 24 42.54 -0.79 27.52
C GLN A 24 41.68 -0.26 28.68
N LEU A 25 42.28 0.20 29.78
CA LEU A 25 41.56 0.75 30.94
C LEU A 25 41.06 2.12 30.55
N LYS A 26 41.92 2.89 29.88
CA LYS A 26 41.56 4.18 29.32
C LYS A 26 40.52 4.03 28.22
N GLU A 27 40.62 3.01 27.37
CA GLU A 27 39.68 2.73 26.28
C GLU A 27 38.36 2.14 26.78
N ALA A 28 38.37 1.28 27.80
CA ALA A 28 37.17 0.74 28.41
C ALA A 28 36.50 1.74 29.35
N MET A 29 37.26 2.51 30.14
CA MET A 29 36.69 3.66 30.87
C MET A 29 36.16 4.68 29.88
N TYR A 30 36.89 4.98 28.80
CA TYR A 30 36.39 5.83 27.73
C TYR A 30 35.12 5.22 27.13
N GLN A 31 35.04 3.95 26.74
CA GLN A 31 33.81 3.32 26.23
C GLN A 31 32.65 3.33 27.24
N LEU A 32 32.91 3.11 28.53
CA LEU A 32 31.91 3.21 29.59
C LEU A 32 31.42 4.65 29.85
N THR A 33 32.22 5.67 29.50
CA THR A 33 31.91 7.10 29.74
C THR A 33 31.70 7.92 28.47
N ALA A 34 31.97 7.36 27.30
CA ALA A 34 31.94 8.02 26.00
C ALA A 34 30.56 7.91 25.38
N ASP A 35 29.81 6.87 25.76
CA ASP A 35 28.43 6.69 25.36
C ASP A 35 27.51 6.96 26.57
N PRO A 36 26.64 8.00 26.50
CA PRO A 36 25.63 8.25 27.52
C PRO A 36 24.78 7.01 27.85
N GLU A 37 24.58 6.10 26.89
CA GLU A 37 23.85 4.85 27.11
C GLU A 37 24.59 3.90 28.07
N GLN A 38 25.93 3.87 28.03
CA GLN A 38 26.70 2.99 28.89
C GLN A 38 26.82 3.50 30.33
N GLU A 39 26.85 4.82 30.52
CA GLU A 39 26.67 5.42 31.84
C GLU A 39 25.29 5.08 32.40
N ALA A 40 24.28 5.02 31.52
CA ALA A 40 22.92 4.72 31.90
C ALA A 40 22.68 3.26 32.33
N LEU A 41 23.50 2.31 31.87
CA LEU A 41 23.50 0.90 32.32
C LEU A 41 23.65 0.74 33.85
N MET A 42 24.23 1.74 34.54
CA MET A 42 24.34 1.80 36.00
C MET A 42 22.98 2.02 36.69
N PHE A 43 22.04 2.59 35.94
CA PHE A 43 20.76 3.10 36.40
C PHE A 43 19.58 2.33 35.82
N GLU A 44 19.83 1.11 35.32
CA GLU A 44 18.79 0.20 34.87
C GLU A 44 18.82 -1.13 35.61
N GLY A 45 17.64 -1.62 35.99
CA GLY A 45 17.48 -2.96 36.54
C GLY A 45 17.49 -3.99 35.42
N GLU A 46 18.40 -4.95 35.47
CA GLU A 46 18.48 -6.02 34.47
C GLU A 46 17.59 -7.21 34.84
N PRO A 47 16.92 -7.87 33.87
CA PRO A 47 16.28 -9.14 34.13
C PRO A 47 17.31 -10.24 34.46
N LEU A 48 16.93 -11.12 35.39
CA LEU A 48 17.76 -12.27 35.82
C LEU A 48 18.29 -13.09 34.63
N ALA A 49 17.49 -13.29 33.59
CA ALA A 49 17.87 -14.08 32.41
C ALA A 49 19.11 -13.52 31.68
N VAL A 50 19.20 -12.19 31.53
CA VAL A 50 20.32 -11.52 30.86
C VAL A 50 21.58 -11.59 31.73
N MET A 51 21.44 -11.30 33.02
CA MET A 51 22.52 -11.43 33.99
C MET A 51 23.06 -12.86 34.05
N ASP A 52 22.18 -13.86 34.12
CA ASP A 52 22.53 -15.27 34.25
C ASP A 52 23.10 -15.85 32.94
N ALA A 53 22.78 -15.28 31.78
CA ALA A 53 23.38 -15.64 30.49
C ALA A 53 24.81 -15.10 30.33
N ALA A 54 25.12 -13.91 30.87
CA ALA A 54 26.46 -13.31 30.80
C ALA A 54 27.57 -14.19 31.42
N TYR A 55 27.20 -15.14 32.28
CA TYR A 55 28.14 -16.08 32.91
C TYR A 55 28.31 -17.41 32.17
N VAL A 56 27.65 -17.60 31.02
CA VAL A 56 27.67 -18.85 30.24
C VAL A 56 28.70 -18.82 29.09
N GLU A 57 29.06 -17.63 28.59
CA GLU A 57 29.93 -17.51 27.41
C GLU A 57 31.40 -17.20 27.77
N GLY A 58 32.31 -18.18 27.59
CA GLY A 58 33.75 -17.92 27.65
C GLY A 58 34.70 -19.14 27.69
N GLN A 59 35.84 -19.02 26.99
CA GLN A 59 36.96 -19.98 26.95
C GLN A 59 37.67 -20.19 28.31
N LEU A 60 38.38 -21.32 28.42
CA LEU A 60 39.09 -21.79 29.61
C LEU A 60 40.02 -20.71 30.22
N VAL A 61 39.85 -20.43 31.52
CA VAL A 61 40.79 -19.64 32.33
C VAL A 61 41.64 -20.62 33.16
N GLU A 62 42.95 -20.43 33.20
CA GLU A 62 43.85 -21.30 33.95
C GLU A 62 43.65 -21.20 35.48
N LYS A 63 44.02 -22.27 36.18
CA LYS A 63 43.98 -22.40 37.65
C LYS A 63 44.90 -21.34 38.30
N HIS A 64 44.33 -20.34 38.96
CA HIS A 64 45.08 -19.35 39.74
C HIS A 64 44.73 -19.37 41.23
N ASP A 65 45.74 -19.07 42.05
CA ASP A 65 45.84 -19.21 43.51
C ASP A 65 45.38 -17.92 44.26
N GLY A 66 44.33 -17.27 43.75
CA GLY A 66 43.78 -16.03 44.31
C GLY A 66 42.69 -16.30 45.36
N PHE A 67 42.72 -15.58 46.48
CA PHE A 67 41.68 -15.67 47.51
C PHE A 67 40.33 -15.17 46.96
N ILE A 68 39.40 -16.09 46.70
CA ILE A 68 37.99 -15.77 46.52
C ILE A 68 37.46 -15.34 47.89
N LEU A 69 37.00 -14.09 48.00
CA LEU A 69 36.50 -13.54 49.26
C LEU A 69 35.01 -13.84 49.37
N ASP A 70 34.71 -14.81 50.23
CA ASP A 70 33.41 -15.44 50.34
C ASP A 70 32.53 -14.76 51.41
N ALA A 71 31.40 -14.18 50.99
CA ALA A 71 30.55 -13.39 51.90
C ALA A 71 29.38 -14.19 52.50
N VAL A 72 28.85 -15.16 51.77
CA VAL A 72 27.70 -15.97 52.19
C VAL A 72 27.92 -17.42 51.77
N THR A 73 27.98 -18.29 52.77
CA THR A 73 28.28 -19.72 52.62
C THR A 73 27.07 -20.53 53.11
N THR A 74 26.45 -21.36 52.27
CA THR A 74 25.27 -22.14 52.64
C THR A 74 25.23 -23.49 51.91
N ALA A 75 24.55 -24.51 52.44
CA ALA A 75 24.33 -25.75 51.70
C ALA A 75 23.27 -25.54 50.60
N TYR A 76 23.43 -26.15 49.43
CA TYR A 76 22.52 -25.96 48.28
C TYR A 76 21.07 -26.34 48.62
N ALA A 77 20.83 -27.41 49.39
CA ALA A 77 19.50 -27.80 49.86
C ALA A 77 18.82 -26.70 50.70
N SER A 78 19.61 -25.92 51.43
CA SER A 78 19.13 -24.81 52.26
C SER A 78 19.06 -23.47 51.52
N PHE A 79 19.52 -23.42 50.27
CA PHE A 79 19.68 -22.19 49.50
C PHE A 79 18.40 -21.37 49.35
N PRO A 80 17.22 -21.95 49.02
CA PRO A 80 15.99 -21.16 48.95
C PRO A 80 15.63 -20.50 50.29
N ARG A 81 15.94 -21.17 51.41
CA ARG A 81 15.70 -20.64 52.75
C ARG A 81 16.66 -19.49 53.07
N THR A 82 17.90 -19.54 52.61
CA THR A 82 18.92 -18.52 52.88
C THR A 82 18.67 -17.26 52.06
N ILE A 83 18.28 -17.40 50.78
CA ILE A 83 17.80 -16.28 49.94
C ILE A 83 16.57 -15.61 50.56
N LYS A 84 15.60 -16.38 51.06
CA LYS A 84 14.45 -15.81 51.79
C LYS A 84 14.85 -15.07 53.07
N ALA A 85 15.86 -15.57 53.80
CA ALA A 85 16.38 -14.89 54.98
C ALA A 85 17.10 -13.58 54.64
N LEU A 86 17.84 -13.57 53.53
CA LEU A 86 18.51 -12.39 52.99
C LEU A 86 17.50 -11.33 52.53
N SER A 87 16.44 -11.72 51.81
CA SER A 87 15.33 -10.82 51.46
C SER A 87 14.73 -10.13 52.70
N ARG A 88 14.50 -10.87 53.79
CA ARG A 88 14.04 -10.27 55.05
C ARG A 88 15.07 -9.33 55.66
N ALA A 89 16.35 -9.63 55.56
CA ALA A 89 17.42 -8.76 56.06
C ALA A 89 17.54 -7.45 55.28
N LEU A 90 17.38 -7.52 53.96
CA LEU A 90 17.30 -6.35 53.08
C LEU A 90 16.08 -5.50 53.40
N ASN A 91 14.89 -6.10 53.51
CA ASN A 91 13.66 -5.38 53.87
C ASN A 91 13.75 -4.65 55.21
N ARG A 92 14.41 -5.24 56.23
CA ARG A 92 14.64 -4.56 57.52
C ARG A 92 15.57 -3.34 57.42
N SER A 93 16.45 -3.32 56.43
CA SER A 93 17.39 -2.23 56.20
C SER A 93 16.78 -1.12 55.33
N LEU A 94 16.05 -1.52 54.29
CA LEU A 94 15.45 -0.61 53.31
C LEU A 94 14.17 0.07 53.80
N SER A 95 13.51 -0.47 54.83
CA SER A 95 12.24 0.04 55.35
C SER A 95 12.27 1.52 55.77
N SER A 96 13.43 2.08 56.14
CA SER A 96 13.56 3.49 56.48
C SER A 96 13.47 4.44 55.28
N ASN A 97 13.73 3.92 54.07
CA ASN A 97 13.88 4.73 52.86
C ASN A 97 12.72 4.52 51.87
N ASN A 98 11.61 3.93 52.33
CA ASN A 98 10.44 3.60 51.51
C ASN A 98 10.76 2.69 50.29
N ILE A 99 11.83 1.91 50.38
CA ILE A 99 12.21 0.90 49.38
C ILE A 99 11.93 -0.47 49.98
N ALA A 100 11.38 -1.38 49.18
CA ALA A 100 11.12 -2.75 49.57
C ALA A 100 11.58 -3.73 48.49
N VAL A 101 12.01 -4.92 48.90
CA VAL A 101 12.21 -6.05 48.00
C VAL A 101 10.83 -6.58 47.61
N VAL A 102 10.45 -6.38 46.35
CA VAL A 102 9.15 -6.78 45.79
C VAL A 102 9.11 -8.30 45.60
N THR A 103 10.13 -8.84 44.94
CA THR A 103 10.28 -10.27 44.69
C THR A 103 11.74 -10.68 44.75
N HIS A 104 11.97 -11.98 44.93
CA HIS A 104 13.26 -12.60 44.72
C HIS A 104 13.09 -13.82 43.82
N GLU A 105 14.02 -13.97 42.89
CA GLU A 105 14.03 -15.05 41.89
C GLU A 105 15.36 -15.80 42.03
N ILE A 106 15.29 -17.12 41.87
CA ILE A 106 16.46 -18.00 41.88
C ILE A 106 16.59 -18.56 40.48
N GLY A 107 17.75 -18.37 39.88
CA GLY A 107 18.11 -18.91 38.58
C GLY A 107 18.33 -20.43 38.64
N THR A 108 18.20 -21.07 37.49
CA THR A 108 18.56 -22.47 37.36
C THR A 108 20.07 -22.63 37.46
N PRO A 109 20.56 -23.71 38.09
CA PRO A 109 21.98 -24.02 38.04
C PRO A 109 22.48 -24.15 36.61
N LYS A 110 23.53 -23.41 36.31
CA LYS A 110 24.20 -23.43 35.01
C LYS A 110 25.63 -23.86 35.19
N LYS A 111 26.18 -24.42 34.12
CA LYS A 111 27.57 -24.82 34.06
C LYS A 111 28.31 -23.81 33.21
N ASN A 112 29.31 -23.17 33.78
CA ASN A 112 30.38 -22.55 33.01
C ASN A 112 31.49 -23.59 32.77
N ASN A 113 32.43 -23.31 31.87
CA ASN A 113 33.52 -24.23 31.54
C ASN A 113 34.39 -24.63 32.76
N LEU A 114 34.44 -23.78 33.81
CA LEU A 114 35.22 -24.03 35.03
C LEU A 114 34.39 -24.58 36.20
N PHE A 115 33.30 -23.91 36.57
CA PHE A 115 32.47 -24.26 37.73
C PHE A 115 30.98 -24.00 37.45
N ALA A 116 30.13 -24.66 38.24
CA ALA A 116 28.69 -24.49 38.21
C ALA A 116 28.32 -23.24 39.00
N THR A 117 27.40 -22.46 38.45
CA THR A 117 26.92 -21.21 39.02
C THR A 117 25.41 -21.24 39.20
N VAL A 118 24.94 -20.58 40.25
CA VAL A 118 23.52 -20.29 40.48
C VAL A 118 23.41 -18.81 40.84
N ALA A 119 22.58 -18.07 40.12
CA ALA A 119 22.28 -16.68 40.42
C ALA A 119 20.99 -16.56 41.24
N ALA A 120 20.92 -15.57 42.12
CA ALA A 120 19.70 -15.11 42.76
C ALA A 120 19.56 -13.60 42.58
N GLN A 121 18.37 -13.13 42.25
CA GLN A 121 18.08 -11.71 42.05
C GLN A 121 16.97 -11.24 42.99
N PHE A 122 17.13 -10.05 43.54
CA PHE A 122 16.16 -9.34 44.36
C PHE A 122 15.73 -8.08 43.61
N LYS A 123 14.44 -7.97 43.29
CA LYS A 123 13.86 -6.78 42.63
C LYS A 123 13.37 -5.80 43.70
N LEU A 124 13.83 -4.56 43.63
CA LEU A 124 13.45 -3.49 44.55
C LEU A 124 12.27 -2.69 43.98
N SER A 125 11.52 -2.04 44.86
CA SER A 125 10.29 -1.29 44.51
C SER A 125 10.54 -0.01 43.72
N ASP A 126 11.77 0.47 43.71
CA ASP A 126 12.23 1.65 42.96
C ASP A 126 12.75 1.29 41.56
N GLY A 127 12.66 0.01 41.16
CA GLY A 127 13.14 -0.50 39.87
C GLY A 127 14.58 -1.02 39.90
N GLN A 128 15.33 -0.79 40.99
CA GLN A 128 16.68 -1.34 41.15
C GLN A 128 16.66 -2.85 41.33
N SER A 129 17.78 -3.51 41.03
CA SER A 129 17.94 -4.94 41.24
C SER A 129 19.24 -5.25 41.96
N ILE A 130 19.21 -6.22 42.88
CA ILE A 130 20.40 -6.75 43.53
C ILE A 130 20.57 -8.19 43.06
N SER A 131 21.71 -8.51 42.46
CA SER A 131 22.00 -9.84 41.94
C SER A 131 23.18 -10.45 42.69
N VAL A 132 23.11 -11.74 42.99
CA VAL A 132 24.14 -12.48 43.71
C VAL A 132 24.42 -13.77 42.98
N VAL A 133 25.69 -14.06 42.72
CA VAL A 133 26.13 -15.27 42.02
C VAL A 133 26.89 -16.17 42.99
N PHE A 134 26.45 -17.42 43.04
CA PHE A 134 26.99 -18.49 43.87
C PHE A 134 27.70 -19.51 43.01
N HIS A 135 28.76 -20.12 43.56
CA HIS A 135 29.46 -21.25 42.97
C HIS A 135 29.65 -22.36 44.01
N ALA A 136 29.85 -23.60 43.57
CA ALA A 136 30.22 -24.72 44.43
C ALA A 136 31.71 -25.07 44.22
N PRO A 137 32.58 -24.99 45.25
CA PRO A 137 34.01 -25.29 45.13
C PRO A 137 34.37 -26.79 45.27
N ASP A 138 33.37 -27.70 45.22
CA ASP A 138 33.54 -29.12 45.54
C ASP A 138 34.15 -29.97 44.40
N GLU A 139 34.39 -31.26 44.66
CA GLU A 139 35.09 -32.23 43.79
C GLU A 139 34.49 -32.39 42.38
N ASP A 140 33.16 -32.23 42.23
CA ASP A 140 32.45 -32.22 40.95
C ASP A 140 31.99 -30.80 40.61
N PRO A 141 32.86 -29.91 40.12
CA PRO A 141 32.58 -28.48 39.99
C PRO A 141 31.51 -28.17 38.93
N LYS A 142 30.89 -29.16 38.29
CA LYS A 142 30.01 -29.00 37.12
C LYS A 142 28.53 -29.25 37.43
N ILE A 143 28.20 -29.74 38.63
CA ILE A 143 26.84 -30.10 39.04
C ILE A 143 26.66 -29.71 40.50
N PHE A 144 25.54 -29.09 40.85
CA PHE A 144 25.18 -28.86 42.26
C PHE A 144 24.45 -30.08 42.82
N LYS A 145 25.01 -30.69 43.86
CA LYS A 145 24.32 -31.68 44.69
C LYS A 145 23.65 -30.98 45.88
N PRO A 146 22.59 -31.55 46.47
CA PRO A 146 21.89 -30.94 47.60
C PRO A 146 22.78 -30.62 48.81
N ASP A 147 23.79 -31.46 49.08
CA ASP A 147 24.66 -31.31 50.23
C ASP A 147 25.88 -30.39 49.97
N ASP A 148 26.06 -29.94 48.72
CA ASP A 148 27.20 -29.12 48.34
C ASP A 148 27.15 -27.76 49.04
N LEU A 149 28.34 -27.33 49.48
CA LEU A 149 28.54 -26.00 50.00
C LEU A 149 28.57 -25.01 48.83
N ILE A 150 27.65 -24.06 48.82
CA ILE A 150 27.61 -23.00 47.83
C ILE A 150 28.03 -21.67 48.45
N ILE A 151 28.79 -20.92 47.67
CA ILE A 151 29.46 -19.71 48.17
C ILE A 151 29.28 -18.55 47.20
N ALA A 152 28.82 -17.42 47.75
CA ALA A 152 28.64 -16.18 47.02
C ALA A 152 30.00 -15.53 46.72
N PHE A 153 30.36 -15.45 45.44
CA PHE A 153 31.60 -14.83 44.99
C PHE A 153 31.39 -13.49 44.28
N ARG A 154 30.16 -13.22 43.80
CA ARG A 154 29.84 -11.97 43.10
C ARG A 154 28.52 -11.38 43.57
N TRP A 155 28.53 -10.07 43.84
CA TRP A 155 27.36 -9.27 44.21
C TRP A 155 27.29 -8.07 43.29
N LEU A 156 26.11 -7.82 42.74
CA LEU A 156 25.85 -6.72 41.83
C LEU A 156 24.67 -5.89 42.35
N LEU A 157 24.80 -4.56 42.27
CA LEU A 157 23.67 -3.65 42.31
C LEU A 157 23.48 -3.16 40.87
N ASN A 158 22.34 -3.47 40.27
CA ASN A 158 22.09 -3.33 38.84
C ASN A 158 23.18 -4.09 38.07
N LYS A 159 24.02 -3.40 37.29
CA LYS A 159 25.19 -4.00 36.60
C LYS A 159 26.53 -3.80 37.31
N ARG A 160 26.56 -3.10 38.46
CA ARG A 160 27.80 -2.70 39.14
C ARG A 160 28.20 -3.71 40.19
N ASP A 161 29.47 -4.11 40.19
CA ASP A 161 30.04 -4.97 41.22
C ASP A 161 30.16 -4.26 42.57
N ILE A 162 29.58 -4.87 43.60
CA ILE A 162 29.58 -4.40 44.99
C ILE A 162 30.13 -5.46 45.96
N THR A 163 30.79 -6.51 45.47
CA THR A 163 31.40 -7.60 46.28
C THR A 163 32.22 -7.09 47.45
N GLN A 164 33.02 -6.05 47.24
CA GLN A 164 33.87 -5.47 48.27
C GLN A 164 33.10 -4.97 49.50
N VAL A 165 31.86 -4.51 49.31
CA VAL A 165 31.00 -4.02 50.39
C VAL A 165 30.59 -5.15 51.34
N VAL A 166 30.45 -6.35 50.78
CA VAL A 166 29.97 -7.55 51.45
C VAL A 166 31.08 -8.52 51.86
N ALA A 167 32.32 -8.24 51.44
CA ALA A 167 33.48 -9.07 51.71
C ALA A 167 33.73 -9.27 53.23
N PRO A 168 34.25 -10.44 53.64
CA PRO A 168 34.69 -10.70 55.01
C PRO A 168 35.68 -9.66 55.53
N GLU A 169 35.57 -9.34 56.81
CA GLU A 169 36.42 -8.33 57.45
C GLU A 169 37.42 -8.96 58.41
N MET A 170 38.62 -8.37 58.47
CA MET A 170 39.65 -8.76 59.41
C MET A 170 39.29 -8.26 60.82
N ASN A 171 38.95 -9.17 61.72
CA ASN A 171 38.66 -8.85 63.12
C ASN A 171 39.66 -9.58 64.03
N LYS A 172 40.54 -8.82 64.69
CA LYS A 172 41.61 -9.33 65.56
C LYS A 172 42.50 -10.39 64.87
N GLY A 173 42.90 -10.12 63.63
CA GLY A 173 43.80 -10.99 62.86
C GLY A 173 43.18 -12.29 62.34
N LYS A 174 41.85 -12.45 62.46
CA LYS A 174 41.09 -13.53 61.81
C LYS A 174 40.05 -12.92 60.87
N MET A 175 39.94 -13.47 59.66
CA MET A 175 38.83 -13.15 58.76
C MET A 175 37.52 -13.66 59.38
N ARG A 176 36.52 -12.79 59.47
CA ARG A 176 35.18 -13.15 59.94
C ARG A 176 34.17 -12.82 58.85
N GLU A 177 33.31 -13.79 58.57
CA GLU A 177 32.15 -13.61 57.69
C GLU A 177 31.23 -12.50 58.21
N VAL A 178 30.63 -11.77 57.29
CA VAL A 178 29.70 -10.68 57.60
C VAL A 178 28.31 -11.28 57.83
N SER A 179 27.66 -10.93 58.94
CA SER A 179 26.30 -11.43 59.21
C SER A 179 25.30 -10.94 58.15
N LEU A 180 24.29 -11.75 57.80
CA LEU A 180 23.23 -11.36 56.84
C LEU A 180 22.57 -10.02 57.17
N SER A 181 22.46 -9.67 58.46
CA SER A 181 21.93 -8.37 58.89
C SER A 181 22.87 -7.21 58.56
N THR A 182 24.18 -7.42 58.68
CA THR A 182 25.19 -6.40 58.33
C THR A 182 25.27 -6.26 56.80
N ILE A 183 25.21 -7.37 56.06
CA ILE A 183 25.10 -7.39 54.60
C ILE A 183 23.89 -6.55 54.15
N GLY A 184 22.71 -6.84 54.71
CA GLY A 184 21.49 -6.10 54.39
C GLY A 184 21.59 -4.60 54.69
N LYS A 185 22.27 -4.21 55.79
CA LYS A 185 22.53 -2.80 56.13
C LYS A 185 23.39 -2.10 55.08
N ARG A 186 24.52 -2.72 54.69
CA ARG A 186 25.46 -2.11 53.75
C ARG A 186 24.86 -1.97 52.35
N ILE A 187 24.25 -3.04 51.84
CA ILE A 187 23.61 -3.04 50.52
C ILE A 187 22.40 -2.10 50.53
N GLY A 188 21.59 -2.13 51.59
CA GLY A 188 20.42 -1.27 51.70
C GLY A 188 20.77 0.23 51.74
N SER A 189 21.85 0.60 52.42
CA SER A 189 22.37 1.98 52.39
C SER A 189 22.82 2.38 50.99
N LEU A 190 23.52 1.49 50.28
CA LEU A 190 24.01 1.78 48.93
C LEU A 190 22.86 1.95 47.93
N ALA A 191 21.88 1.03 47.95
CA ALA A 191 20.70 1.10 47.11
C ALA A 191 19.88 2.37 47.38
N ALA A 192 19.71 2.74 48.65
CA ALA A 192 18.99 3.96 49.02
C ALA A 192 19.70 5.24 48.55
N SER A 193 21.03 5.31 48.69
CA SER A 193 21.80 6.44 48.17
C SER A 193 21.77 6.54 46.64
N ASN A 194 21.59 5.41 45.94
CA ASN A 194 21.51 5.39 44.48
C ASN A 194 20.10 5.67 43.93
N SER A 195 19.05 5.55 44.75
CA SER A 195 17.66 5.53 44.28
C SER A 195 17.23 6.78 43.49
N GLU A 196 17.60 7.98 43.94
CA GLU A 196 17.21 9.23 43.27
C GLU A 196 17.88 9.37 41.90
N ALA A 197 19.19 9.13 41.83
CA ALA A 197 19.95 9.14 40.59
C ALA A 197 19.45 8.06 39.62
N PHE A 198 19.12 6.87 40.14
CA PHE A 198 18.54 5.78 39.37
C PHE A 198 17.22 6.18 38.72
N GLN A 199 16.27 6.74 39.47
CA GLN A 199 14.97 7.13 38.92
C GLN A 199 15.09 8.26 37.88
N ALA A 200 15.97 9.25 38.13
CA ALA A 200 16.21 10.32 37.19
C ALA A 200 16.77 9.80 35.85
N LYS A 201 17.75 8.90 35.92
CA LYS A 201 18.36 8.30 34.72
C LYS A 201 17.46 7.28 34.05
N GLN A 202 16.71 6.48 34.78
CA GLN A 202 15.74 5.55 34.21
C GLN A 202 14.69 6.28 33.36
N LYS A 203 14.26 7.48 33.79
CA LYS A 203 13.38 8.34 33.01
C LYS A 203 14.04 8.80 31.71
N GLU A 204 15.27 9.33 31.79
CA GLU A 204 16.04 9.77 30.62
C GLU A 204 16.24 8.62 29.60
N VAL A 205 16.58 7.42 30.08
CA VAL A 205 16.76 6.25 29.21
C VAL A 205 15.45 5.78 28.61
N SER A 206 14.35 5.79 29.37
CA SER A 206 13.04 5.43 28.82
C SER A 206 12.64 6.37 27.67
N GLU A 207 12.87 7.68 27.84
CA GLU A 207 12.61 8.67 26.79
C GLU A 207 13.54 8.48 25.58
N ALA A 208 14.81 8.11 25.80
CA ALA A 208 15.75 7.80 24.72
C ALA A 208 15.36 6.53 23.96
N ARG A 209 14.91 5.48 24.66
CA ARG A 209 14.45 4.23 24.05
C ARG A 209 13.20 4.41 23.22
N GLU A 210 12.25 5.22 23.69
CA GLU A 210 11.04 5.56 22.93
C GLU A 210 11.43 6.25 21.62
N LYS A 211 12.30 7.27 21.68
CA LYS A 211 12.82 7.95 20.48
C LYS A 211 13.57 7.01 19.53
N LEU A 212 14.36 6.07 20.06
CA LEU A 212 15.05 5.08 19.23
C LEU A 212 14.07 4.14 18.54
N ALA A 213 13.00 3.71 19.23
CA ALA A 213 11.95 2.90 18.63
C ALA A 213 11.25 3.66 17.48
N ASP A 214 10.89 4.92 17.69
CA ASP A 214 10.27 5.77 16.66
C ASP A 214 11.20 5.98 15.45
N LEU A 215 12.49 6.21 15.71
CA LEU A 215 13.50 6.35 14.66
C LEU A 215 13.73 5.03 13.90
N GLN A 216 13.69 3.90 14.57
CA GLN A 216 13.77 2.59 13.94
C GLN A 216 12.55 2.31 13.06
N GLU A 217 11.35 2.65 13.53
CA GLU A 217 10.13 2.51 12.75
C GLU A 217 10.17 3.38 11.50
N SER A 218 10.51 4.66 11.63
CA SER A 218 10.67 5.56 10.48
C SER A 218 11.77 5.11 9.51
N SER A 219 12.88 4.55 10.01
CA SER A 219 13.92 3.95 9.17
C SER A 219 13.40 2.76 8.38
N ASN A 220 12.58 1.90 9.00
CA ASN A 220 12.00 0.74 8.31
C ASN A 220 11.00 1.19 7.23
N LEU A 221 10.16 2.19 7.53
CA LEU A 221 9.26 2.77 6.54
C LEU A 221 10.02 3.37 5.35
N LEU A 222 11.12 4.09 5.60
CA LEU A 222 11.98 4.61 4.55
C LEU A 222 12.67 3.52 3.72
N LEU A 223 13.03 2.39 4.33
CA LEU A 223 13.56 1.24 3.59
C LEU A 223 12.48 0.62 2.69
N ASP A 224 11.24 0.51 3.17
CA ASP A 224 10.13 0.00 2.38
C ASP A 224 9.78 0.93 1.21
N THR A 225 9.79 2.24 1.41
CA THR A 225 9.60 3.20 0.30
C THR A 225 10.74 3.13 -0.70
N LEU A 226 11.99 3.03 -0.25
CA LEU A 226 13.13 2.84 -1.16
C LEU A 226 13.01 1.55 -1.98
N ASN A 227 12.55 0.46 -1.38
CA ASN A 227 12.31 -0.79 -2.09
C ASN A 227 11.21 -0.63 -3.15
N LYS A 228 10.09 0.04 -2.82
CA LYS A 228 9.00 0.33 -3.76
C LYS A 228 9.47 1.20 -4.94
N LEU A 229 10.19 2.29 -4.66
CA LEU A 229 10.74 3.16 -5.70
C LEU A 229 11.74 2.40 -6.59
N THR A 230 12.55 1.53 -6.00
CA THR A 230 13.51 0.70 -6.76
C THR A 230 12.78 -0.25 -7.71
N THR A 231 11.68 -0.87 -7.26
CA THR A 231 10.85 -1.69 -8.14
C THR A 231 10.20 -0.88 -9.25
N GLU A 232 9.65 0.31 -8.94
CA GLU A 232 9.03 1.19 -9.93
C GLU A 232 10.02 1.66 -11.00
N VAL A 233 11.25 2.04 -10.61
CA VAL A 233 12.32 2.39 -11.54
C VAL A 233 12.63 1.22 -12.47
N SER A 234 12.73 -0.01 -11.95
CA SER A 234 12.99 -1.18 -12.79
C SER A 234 11.87 -1.46 -13.80
N GLU A 235 10.60 -1.24 -13.41
CA GLU A 235 9.45 -1.37 -14.29
C GLU A 235 9.39 -0.26 -15.35
N LEU A 236 9.74 0.97 -14.98
CA LEU A 236 9.84 2.09 -15.90
C LEU A 236 10.97 1.87 -16.92
N GLU A 237 12.11 1.35 -16.50
CA GLU A 237 13.22 0.98 -17.39
C GLU A 237 12.80 -0.11 -18.38
N ALA A 238 12.07 -1.13 -17.92
CA ALA A 238 11.52 -2.17 -18.81
C ALA A 238 10.56 -1.57 -19.84
N ARG A 239 9.60 -0.74 -19.40
CA ARG A 239 8.66 -0.04 -20.29
C ARG A 239 9.37 0.87 -21.29
N HIS A 240 10.43 1.57 -20.85
CA HIS A 240 11.22 2.44 -21.72
C HIS A 240 11.87 1.65 -22.85
N LYS A 241 12.49 0.50 -22.52
CA LYS A 241 13.11 -0.38 -23.51
C LYS A 241 12.11 -0.95 -24.52
N ASP A 242 10.92 -1.33 -24.06
CA ASP A 242 9.85 -1.81 -24.95
C ASP A 242 9.38 -0.70 -25.89
N LEU A 243 9.19 0.52 -25.37
CA LEU A 243 8.84 1.69 -26.18
C LEU A 243 9.92 2.00 -27.22
N GLU A 244 11.20 2.00 -26.85
CA GLU A 244 12.30 2.17 -27.81
C GLU A 244 12.25 1.13 -28.94
N HIS A 245 11.98 -0.14 -28.60
CA HIS A 245 11.83 -1.19 -29.61
C HIS A 245 10.66 -0.91 -30.57
N THR A 246 9.50 -0.50 -30.05
CA THR A 246 8.33 -0.16 -30.88
C THR A 246 8.57 1.07 -31.76
N ILE A 247 9.27 2.09 -31.26
CA ILE A 247 9.65 3.27 -32.04
C ILE A 247 10.59 2.85 -33.18
N GLY A 248 11.57 2.00 -32.88
CA GLY A 248 12.47 1.40 -33.88
C GLY A 248 11.70 0.68 -34.99
N ALA A 249 10.80 -0.24 -34.62
CA ALA A 249 9.99 -0.98 -35.57
C ALA A 249 9.09 -0.07 -36.43
N LYS A 250 8.40 0.90 -35.83
CA LYS A 250 7.57 1.86 -36.57
C LYS A 250 8.38 2.76 -37.50
N SER A 251 9.59 3.15 -37.12
CA SER A 251 10.47 3.94 -38.00
C SER A 251 10.88 3.15 -39.24
N GLN A 252 11.14 1.84 -39.11
CA GLN A 252 11.42 0.96 -40.24
C GLN A 252 10.17 0.76 -41.14
N GLU A 253 8.99 0.65 -40.54
CA GLU A 253 7.75 0.58 -41.31
C GLU A 253 7.48 1.88 -42.08
N LEU A 254 7.70 3.04 -41.46
CA LEU A 254 7.57 4.36 -42.09
C LEU A 254 8.49 4.48 -43.31
N THR A 255 9.78 4.19 -43.15
CA THR A 255 10.75 4.23 -44.27
C THR A 255 10.37 3.26 -45.39
N SER A 256 9.87 2.06 -45.05
CA SER A 256 9.37 1.10 -46.03
C SER A 256 8.16 1.67 -46.80
N ARG A 257 7.20 2.28 -46.10
CA ARG A 257 6.01 2.92 -46.72
C ARG A 257 6.39 4.13 -47.57
N GLU A 258 7.35 4.94 -47.15
CA GLU A 258 7.86 6.06 -47.92
C GLU A 258 8.45 5.58 -49.26
N SER A 259 9.33 4.59 -49.23
CA SER A 259 9.91 4.00 -50.45
C SER A 259 8.84 3.40 -51.37
N TYR A 260 7.82 2.76 -50.81
CA TYR A 260 6.70 2.22 -51.57
C TYR A 260 5.87 3.33 -52.22
N ASN A 261 5.56 4.39 -51.47
CA ASN A 261 4.83 5.55 -51.98
C ASN A 261 5.60 6.26 -53.10
N ASP A 262 6.92 6.39 -52.98
CA ASP A 262 7.76 6.95 -54.04
C ASP A 262 7.70 6.07 -55.30
N SER A 263 7.75 4.73 -55.15
CA SER A 263 7.56 3.82 -56.29
C SER A 263 6.19 3.93 -56.96
N LEU A 264 5.14 4.21 -56.18
CA LEU A 264 3.79 4.44 -56.71
C LEU A 264 3.70 5.77 -57.45
N ARG A 265 4.34 6.83 -56.93
CA ARG A 265 4.42 8.13 -57.62
C ARG A 265 5.12 7.98 -58.98
N ASP A 266 6.21 7.21 -59.03
CA ASP A 266 6.90 6.92 -60.29
C ASP A 266 6.00 6.17 -61.27
N LYS A 267 5.27 5.14 -60.81
CA LYS A 267 4.28 4.42 -61.63
C LYS A 267 3.17 5.33 -62.13
N ILE A 268 2.63 6.21 -61.28
CA ILE A 268 1.60 7.17 -61.66
C ILE A 268 2.14 8.15 -62.71
N ALA A 269 3.39 8.62 -62.57
CA ALA A 269 4.02 9.50 -63.56
C ALA A 269 4.15 8.80 -64.93
N VAL A 270 4.59 7.53 -64.93
CA VAL A 270 4.66 6.71 -66.15
C VAL A 270 3.28 6.52 -66.77
N LEU A 271 2.27 6.11 -65.99
CA LEU A 271 0.91 5.90 -66.47
C LEU A 271 0.28 7.19 -67.00
N ARG A 272 0.48 8.34 -66.34
CA ARG A 272 0.01 9.64 -66.84
C ARG A 272 0.67 10.01 -68.17
N SER A 273 1.97 9.76 -68.32
CA SER A 273 2.65 10.00 -69.60
C SER A 273 2.12 9.08 -70.71
N ALA A 274 1.77 7.84 -70.38
CA ALA A 274 1.12 6.91 -71.30
C ALA A 274 -0.34 7.31 -71.61
N GLN A 275 -1.07 7.85 -70.62
CA GLN A 275 -2.43 8.33 -70.77
C GLN A 275 -2.48 9.61 -71.63
N SER A 276 -1.53 10.55 -71.46
CA SER A 276 -1.37 11.69 -72.37
C SER A 276 -1.01 11.28 -73.81
N ALA A 277 -0.43 10.08 -73.99
CA ALA A 277 -0.19 9.50 -75.31
C ALA A 277 -1.42 8.77 -75.90
N ILE A 278 -2.44 8.48 -75.07
CA ILE A 278 -3.72 7.87 -75.45
C ILE A 278 -4.82 8.94 -75.63
N GLU A 279 -4.69 10.11 -74.99
CA GLU A 279 -5.62 11.25 -74.98
C GLU A 279 -5.75 12.03 -76.31
N ASP A 280 -5.22 11.52 -77.43
CA ASP A 280 -5.49 12.07 -78.78
C ASP A 280 -6.90 11.69 -79.31
N LYS A 281 -7.82 11.24 -78.45
CA LYS A 281 -9.27 11.03 -78.74
C LYS A 281 -10.14 11.34 -77.49
N PRO A 282 -11.17 12.22 -77.57
CA PRO A 282 -11.82 12.77 -76.37
C PRO A 282 -13.03 11.96 -75.83
N GLU A 283 -13.12 11.88 -74.48
CA GLU A 283 -14.24 11.34 -73.65
C GLU A 283 -15.11 12.47 -73.04
N LYS A 284 -16.40 12.18 -72.76
CA LYS A 284 -17.51 13.17 -72.66
C LYS A 284 -18.27 13.28 -71.33
N ASP A 285 -17.94 12.53 -70.27
CA ASP A 285 -18.91 12.29 -69.18
C ASP A 285 -18.92 13.29 -67.99
N SER A 286 -17.93 14.15 -67.78
CA SER A 286 -17.93 15.04 -66.59
C SER A 286 -18.72 16.35 -66.73
N THR A 287 -19.26 16.64 -67.91
CA THR A 287 -19.89 17.94 -68.21
C THR A 287 -21.37 17.98 -67.84
N LEU A 288 -22.07 16.85 -67.94
CA LEU A 288 -23.53 16.77 -67.79
C LEU A 288 -23.99 16.96 -66.33
N GLU A 289 -23.25 16.42 -65.36
CA GLU A 289 -23.62 16.51 -63.92
C GLU A 289 -23.63 17.96 -63.38
N LYS A 290 -22.76 18.81 -63.91
CA LYS A 290 -22.75 20.24 -63.54
C LYS A 290 -23.93 20.97 -64.16
N GLU A 291 -24.34 20.60 -65.37
CA GLU A 291 -25.39 21.29 -66.11
C GLU A 291 -26.78 21.12 -65.48
N ALA A 292 -27.17 19.91 -65.04
CA ALA A 292 -28.49 19.71 -64.41
C ALA A 292 -28.58 20.37 -63.02
N SER A 293 -27.51 20.29 -62.22
CA SER A 293 -27.43 20.96 -60.91
C SER A 293 -27.49 22.48 -61.05
N GLU A 294 -26.78 23.07 -62.03
CA GLU A 294 -26.80 24.51 -62.26
C GLU A 294 -28.16 24.98 -62.79
N ARG A 295 -28.78 24.24 -63.71
CA ARG A 295 -30.12 24.55 -64.24
C ARG A 295 -31.18 24.57 -63.15
N PHE A 296 -31.24 23.55 -62.30
CA PHE A 296 -32.25 23.50 -61.25
C PHE A 296 -32.07 24.63 -60.22
N LYS A 297 -30.82 24.93 -59.82
CA LYS A 297 -30.51 26.02 -58.90
C LYS A 297 -30.90 27.39 -59.46
N LEU A 298 -30.78 27.60 -60.76
CA LEU A 298 -31.13 28.86 -61.43
C LEU A 298 -32.65 29.07 -61.50
N VAL A 299 -33.42 27.99 -61.72
CA VAL A 299 -34.87 28.04 -61.91
C VAL A 299 -35.63 28.23 -60.58
N ASP A 300 -35.26 27.51 -59.51
CA ASP A 300 -35.82 27.74 -58.17
C ASP A 300 -34.81 27.34 -57.08
N SER A 301 -34.03 28.32 -56.62
CA SER A 301 -33.02 28.13 -55.58
C SER A 301 -33.60 27.69 -54.23
N THR A 302 -34.84 28.08 -53.91
CA THR A 302 -35.50 27.73 -52.65
C THR A 302 -35.92 26.27 -52.64
N LEU A 303 -36.48 25.80 -53.75
CA LEU A 303 -36.83 24.40 -53.94
C LEU A 303 -35.58 23.53 -54.04
N PHE A 304 -34.55 23.98 -54.77
CA PHE A 304 -33.25 23.32 -54.88
C PHE A 304 -32.65 23.03 -53.49
N ASN A 305 -32.49 24.05 -52.65
CA ASN A 305 -31.93 23.89 -51.31
C ASN A 305 -32.79 22.95 -50.44
N SER A 306 -34.11 23.03 -50.57
CA SER A 306 -35.00 22.15 -49.83
C SER A 306 -34.93 20.68 -50.29
N VAL A 307 -34.77 20.44 -51.58
CA VAL A 307 -34.62 19.10 -52.16
C VAL A 307 -33.28 18.51 -51.76
N VAL A 308 -32.18 19.26 -51.94
CA VAL A 308 -30.82 18.84 -51.54
C VAL A 308 -30.74 18.55 -50.04
N SER A 309 -31.32 19.39 -49.20
CA SER A 309 -31.39 19.14 -47.75
C SER A 309 -32.14 17.84 -47.43
N SER A 310 -33.30 17.62 -48.06
CA SER A 310 -34.08 16.39 -47.85
C SER A 310 -33.37 15.14 -48.36
N MET A 311 -32.66 15.24 -49.48
CA MET A 311 -31.85 14.16 -50.04
C MET A 311 -30.66 13.81 -49.13
N SER A 312 -29.95 14.81 -48.61
CA SER A 312 -28.86 14.61 -47.64
C SER A 312 -29.34 13.87 -46.41
N THR A 313 -30.46 14.29 -45.82
CA THR A 313 -31.06 13.59 -44.66
C THR A 313 -31.46 12.16 -45.00
N ILE A 314 -32.00 11.90 -46.20
CA ILE A 314 -32.30 10.53 -46.66
C ILE A 314 -31.03 9.68 -46.73
N THR A 315 -29.93 10.22 -47.26
CA THR A 315 -28.65 9.49 -47.34
C THR A 315 -28.04 9.23 -45.96
N ALA A 316 -28.16 10.17 -45.02
CA ALA A 316 -27.70 10.00 -43.64
C ALA A 316 -28.51 8.92 -42.89
N ILE A 317 -29.83 8.87 -43.10
CA ILE A 317 -30.70 7.80 -42.60
C ILE A 317 -30.31 6.45 -43.22
N ASP A 318 -30.08 6.41 -44.55
CA ASP A 318 -29.73 5.19 -45.27
C ASP A 318 -28.35 4.62 -44.85
N ARG A 319 -27.44 5.48 -44.35
CA ARG A 319 -26.13 5.14 -43.75
C ARG A 319 -26.19 4.79 -42.26
N GLY A 320 -27.32 5.06 -41.58
CA GLY A 320 -27.50 4.81 -40.15
C GLY A 320 -26.92 5.88 -39.21
N GLU A 321 -26.60 7.06 -39.73
CA GLU A 321 -26.04 8.20 -38.96
C GLU A 321 -27.12 8.93 -38.13
N GLU A 322 -28.34 9.01 -38.65
CA GLU A 322 -29.49 9.72 -38.03
C GLU A 322 -30.50 8.72 -37.46
N LYS A 323 -30.40 8.39 -36.16
CA LYS A 323 -31.32 7.45 -35.48
C LYS A 323 -32.60 8.18 -35.02
N GLY A 324 -33.77 7.73 -35.48
CA GLY A 324 -35.08 8.23 -35.06
C GLY A 324 -35.86 9.02 -36.12
N LEU A 325 -35.24 9.35 -37.26
CA LEU A 325 -35.91 9.99 -38.40
C LEU A 325 -36.42 8.96 -39.40
N THR A 326 -37.61 9.17 -39.95
CA THR A 326 -38.23 8.23 -40.91
C THR A 326 -37.99 8.68 -42.35
N ARG A 327 -37.33 7.84 -43.16
CA ARG A 327 -37.02 8.09 -44.59
C ARG A 327 -38.24 8.54 -45.41
N SER A 328 -39.39 7.91 -45.21
CA SER A 328 -40.61 8.17 -45.98
C SER A 328 -41.14 9.60 -45.83
N LEU A 329 -40.88 10.27 -44.70
CA LEU A 329 -41.29 11.65 -44.47
C LEU A 329 -40.57 12.60 -45.44
N PHE A 330 -39.26 12.45 -45.61
CA PHE A 330 -38.47 13.26 -46.52
C PHE A 330 -38.79 12.97 -47.99
N VAL A 331 -39.00 11.70 -48.35
CA VAL A 331 -39.46 11.32 -49.69
C VAL A 331 -40.83 11.95 -49.99
N SER A 332 -41.77 11.89 -49.04
CA SER A 332 -43.10 12.50 -49.18
C SER A 332 -43.03 14.03 -49.28
N SER A 333 -42.11 14.67 -48.54
CA SER A 333 -41.85 16.12 -48.59
C SER A 333 -41.42 16.57 -49.98
N ILE A 334 -40.46 15.86 -50.60
CA ILE A 334 -40.01 16.14 -51.97
C ILE A 334 -41.17 15.95 -52.96
N VAL A 335 -41.85 14.81 -52.92
CA VAL A 335 -42.95 14.48 -53.84
C VAL A 335 -44.10 15.47 -53.74
N ASN A 336 -44.50 15.87 -52.53
CA ASN A 336 -45.60 16.82 -52.33
C ASN A 336 -45.24 18.22 -52.82
N LYS A 337 -43.99 18.66 -52.66
CA LYS A 337 -43.51 19.93 -53.20
C LYS A 337 -43.56 19.93 -54.73
N LEU A 338 -43.07 18.87 -55.38
CA LEU A 338 -43.12 18.73 -56.83
C LEU A 338 -44.56 18.70 -57.36
N ARG A 339 -45.46 17.92 -56.72
CA ARG A 339 -46.89 17.89 -57.06
C ARG A 339 -47.56 19.26 -56.91
N THR A 340 -47.20 20.01 -55.88
CA THR A 340 -47.77 21.35 -55.62
C THR A 340 -47.30 22.34 -56.68
N ARG A 341 -45.99 22.32 -57.02
CA ARG A 341 -45.41 23.14 -58.09
C ARG A 341 -46.05 22.82 -59.45
N HIS A 342 -46.25 21.55 -59.76
CA HIS A 342 -46.95 21.11 -60.97
C HIS A 342 -48.41 21.61 -61.00
N LYS A 343 -49.16 21.50 -59.90
CA LYS A 343 -50.54 22.04 -59.81
C LYS A 343 -50.61 23.55 -60.00
N ASN A 344 -49.55 24.27 -59.65
CA ASN A 344 -49.42 25.72 -59.83
C ASN A 344 -48.93 26.09 -61.24
N GLY A 345 -48.84 25.14 -62.18
CA GLY A 345 -48.42 25.37 -63.56
C GLY A 345 -46.92 25.55 -63.75
N GLN A 346 -46.10 25.21 -62.75
CA GLN A 346 -44.65 25.40 -62.77
C GLN A 346 -43.92 24.17 -63.33
N SER A 347 -44.27 23.74 -64.54
CA SER A 347 -43.79 22.49 -65.14
C SER A 347 -42.27 22.49 -65.39
N GLU A 348 -41.69 23.60 -65.84
CA GLU A 348 -40.25 23.71 -66.09
C GLU A 348 -39.42 23.51 -64.81
N ILE A 349 -39.93 23.97 -63.67
CA ILE A 349 -39.29 23.80 -62.35
C ILE A 349 -39.33 22.33 -61.93
N VAL A 350 -40.45 21.65 -62.22
CA VAL A 350 -40.65 20.24 -61.89
C VAL A 350 -39.77 19.35 -62.77
N ASP A 351 -39.64 19.67 -64.06
CA ASP A 351 -38.75 18.96 -64.98
C ASP A 351 -37.28 19.08 -64.55
N ALA A 352 -36.80 20.30 -64.32
CA ALA A 352 -35.42 20.54 -63.84
C ALA A 352 -35.13 19.83 -62.50
N ALA A 353 -36.10 19.76 -61.61
CA ALA A 353 -35.96 19.05 -60.34
C ALA A 353 -35.91 17.52 -60.52
N LEU A 354 -36.75 16.97 -61.40
CA LEU A 354 -36.80 15.53 -61.68
C LEU A 354 -35.53 15.07 -62.43
N ASP A 355 -35.04 15.85 -63.40
CA ASP A 355 -33.76 15.60 -64.08
C ASP A 355 -32.62 15.54 -63.05
N PHE A 356 -32.48 16.57 -62.20
CA PHE A 356 -31.47 16.61 -61.14
C PHE A 356 -31.57 15.42 -60.17
N ILE A 357 -32.77 15.07 -59.70
CA ILE A 357 -32.97 13.92 -58.79
C ILE A 357 -32.63 12.60 -59.50
N SER A 358 -32.96 12.46 -60.78
CA SER A 358 -32.70 11.24 -61.54
C SER A 358 -31.20 11.00 -61.74
N GLU A 359 -30.43 12.06 -62.01
CA GLU A 359 -28.98 11.98 -62.17
C GLU A 359 -28.29 11.70 -60.84
N THR A 360 -28.66 12.43 -59.78
CA THR A 360 -28.04 12.27 -58.45
C THR A 360 -28.32 10.91 -57.82
N GLN A 361 -29.51 10.32 -58.02
CA GLN A 361 -29.80 9.00 -57.46
C GLN A 361 -29.12 7.83 -58.21
N ASN A 362 -28.59 8.04 -59.42
CA ASN A 362 -27.80 7.02 -60.13
C ASN A 362 -26.46 6.72 -59.45
N GLN A 363 -25.93 7.67 -58.68
CA GLN A 363 -24.69 7.51 -57.92
C GLN A 363 -24.91 6.89 -56.53
N LEU A 364 -26.16 6.61 -56.14
CA LEU A 364 -26.53 6.10 -54.81
C LEU A 364 -26.96 4.63 -54.87
N ASP A 365 -26.53 3.84 -53.89
CA ASP A 365 -26.89 2.41 -53.79
C ASP A 365 -28.40 2.18 -53.59
N LYS A 366 -29.10 3.13 -52.97
CA LYS A 366 -30.54 3.10 -52.72
C LYS A 366 -31.19 4.33 -53.37
N PRO A 367 -32.14 4.17 -54.31
CA PRO A 367 -32.77 5.30 -54.97
C PRO A 367 -33.59 6.13 -53.98
N ILE A 368 -33.46 7.45 -54.04
CA ILE A 368 -34.16 8.38 -53.15
C ILE A 368 -35.67 8.30 -53.40
N ILE A 369 -36.08 8.40 -54.67
CA ILE A 369 -37.46 8.21 -55.11
C ILE A 369 -37.52 6.94 -55.94
N SER A 370 -38.40 6.01 -55.55
CA SER A 370 -38.60 4.78 -56.34
C SER A 370 -38.98 5.11 -57.80
N PRO A 371 -38.43 4.41 -58.80
CA PRO A 371 -38.82 4.57 -60.21
C PRO A 371 -40.32 4.37 -60.46
N LYS A 372 -41.00 3.60 -59.60
CA LYS A 372 -42.45 3.35 -59.68
C LYS A 372 -43.32 4.48 -59.11
N ASN A 373 -42.73 5.55 -58.60
CA ASN A 373 -43.48 6.66 -58.00
C ASN A 373 -44.15 7.50 -59.09
N GLY A 374 -45.45 7.75 -58.97
CA GLY A 374 -46.21 8.57 -59.91
C GLY A 374 -45.74 10.03 -60.03
N VAL A 375 -44.79 10.49 -59.22
CA VAL A 375 -44.15 11.81 -59.40
C VAL A 375 -43.39 11.93 -60.72
N TRP A 376 -42.84 10.82 -61.23
CA TRP A 376 -42.12 10.80 -62.52
C TRP A 376 -43.04 11.04 -63.71
N ALA A 377 -44.34 10.77 -63.58
CA ALA A 377 -45.34 11.08 -64.61
C ALA A 377 -45.63 12.58 -64.74
N LEU A 378 -45.13 13.41 -63.81
CA LEU A 378 -45.21 14.88 -63.90
C LEU A 378 -44.14 15.46 -64.82
N HIS A 379 -43.16 14.65 -65.23
CA HIS A 379 -42.13 15.06 -66.17
C HIS A 379 -42.73 15.27 -67.55
N SER A 380 -42.45 16.38 -68.21
CA SER A 380 -43.01 16.70 -69.54
C SER A 380 -42.67 15.66 -70.62
N ASN A 381 -41.59 14.89 -70.45
CA ASN A 381 -41.22 13.77 -71.35
C ASN A 381 -41.94 12.43 -71.03
N ALA A 382 -42.84 12.37 -70.03
CA ALA A 382 -43.50 11.12 -69.61
C ALA A 382 -44.73 10.72 -70.46
N THR A 383 -45.21 11.57 -71.37
CA THR A 383 -46.38 11.35 -72.25
C THR A 383 -46.13 10.42 -73.45
N GLY A 384 -45.08 9.60 -73.41
CA GLY A 384 -44.76 8.61 -74.45
C GLY A 384 -45.37 7.22 -74.24
N SER A 385 -46.12 6.95 -73.17
CA SER A 385 -46.73 5.63 -72.93
C SER A 385 -47.95 5.71 -72.00
N GLN A 386 -49.12 5.96 -72.55
CA GLN A 386 -50.40 5.68 -71.89
C GLN A 386 -51.35 5.00 -72.87
N GLU A 387 -51.65 3.72 -72.61
CA GLU A 387 -52.84 2.93 -72.95
C GLU A 387 -52.56 1.57 -72.25
N GLU A 388 -53.32 1.06 -71.29
CA GLU A 388 -54.76 0.80 -71.29
C GLU A 388 -55.38 0.97 -69.90
N LYS A 389 -56.68 1.26 -69.91
CA LYS A 389 -57.57 1.46 -68.76
C LYS A 389 -58.49 0.25 -68.58
N ASP A 390 -58.76 -0.04 -67.31
CA ASP A 390 -60.03 -0.48 -66.71
C ASP A 390 -60.64 -1.84 -67.12
N GLU A 391 -60.81 -2.75 -66.15
CA GLU A 391 -62.15 -3.01 -65.56
C GLU A 391 -62.12 -3.94 -64.32
N LYS A 392 -62.78 -3.45 -63.24
CA LYS A 392 -63.71 -4.12 -62.27
C LYS A 392 -63.30 -5.46 -61.61
N SER A 393 -63.65 -5.80 -60.36
CA SER A 393 -64.43 -5.17 -59.30
C SER A 393 -64.35 -6.08 -58.05
N THR A 394 -64.11 -5.48 -56.88
CA THR A 394 -64.93 -5.69 -55.67
C THR A 394 -64.78 -7.02 -54.90
N GLN A 395 -64.17 -6.97 -53.70
CA GLN A 395 -64.84 -6.97 -52.38
C GLN A 395 -63.83 -6.94 -51.22
N GLU A 396 -63.83 -5.80 -50.52
CA GLU A 396 -63.53 -5.56 -49.10
C GLU A 396 -64.43 -6.41 -48.15
N PRO A 397 -64.36 -6.29 -46.80
CA PRO A 397 -63.26 -6.25 -45.81
C PRO A 397 -63.69 -7.10 -44.57
N PRO A 398 -63.45 -6.78 -43.26
CA PRO A 398 -62.43 -5.99 -42.53
C PRO A 398 -61.79 -6.84 -41.38
N LYS A 399 -60.97 -6.42 -40.41
CA LYS A 399 -60.81 -5.24 -39.52
C LYS A 399 -59.41 -5.39 -38.83
N GLU A 400 -58.57 -4.35 -38.74
CA GLU A 400 -58.37 -3.46 -37.55
C GLU A 400 -57.93 -4.21 -36.27
N SER A 401 -56.93 -3.82 -35.47
CA SER A 401 -56.26 -2.51 -35.30
C SER A 401 -55.26 -2.57 -34.12
N VAL A 402 -54.37 -1.57 -34.05
CA VAL A 402 -53.75 -0.94 -32.84
C VAL A 402 -52.44 -1.52 -32.25
N THR A 403 -51.36 -0.75 -32.37
CA THR A 403 -50.19 -0.56 -31.46
C THR A 403 -50.53 0.54 -30.42
N PRO A 404 -49.79 0.86 -29.32
CA PRO A 404 -48.51 0.37 -28.73
C PRO A 404 -48.66 0.25 -27.16
N PRO A 405 -47.68 0.42 -26.22
CA PRO A 405 -46.23 0.66 -26.24
C PRO A 405 -45.37 -0.12 -25.18
N SER A 406 -44.04 0.11 -25.19
CA SER A 406 -43.08 0.12 -24.05
C SER A 406 -42.81 -1.11 -23.13
N GLN A 407 -41.61 -1.06 -22.52
CA GLN A 407 -41.08 -1.82 -21.35
C GLN A 407 -40.34 -3.14 -21.66
N GLU A 408 -39.01 -3.13 -21.54
CA GLU A 408 -38.21 -3.44 -20.33
C GLU A 408 -38.00 -4.95 -20.18
N ILE A 409 -36.77 -5.39 -20.43
CA ILE A 409 -36.33 -6.75 -20.15
C ILE A 409 -36.05 -6.80 -18.65
N ASN A 410 -36.98 -7.40 -17.91
CA ASN A 410 -36.80 -7.78 -16.53
C ASN A 410 -36.29 -9.22 -16.47
N ILE A 411 -35.15 -9.39 -15.78
CA ILE A 411 -34.54 -10.67 -15.43
C ILE A 411 -35.27 -11.16 -14.17
N GLY A 412 -36.05 -12.24 -14.27
CA GLY A 412 -36.48 -13.00 -13.08
C GLY A 412 -35.28 -13.83 -12.60
N ILE A 413 -34.73 -13.61 -11.41
CA ILE A 413 -35.31 -13.88 -10.09
C ILE A 413 -35.88 -15.29 -10.03
N ASP A 414 -35.07 -16.20 -9.47
CA ASP A 414 -35.61 -17.19 -8.55
C ASP A 414 -35.05 -16.88 -7.16
N THR A 415 -35.99 -16.93 -6.23
CA THR A 415 -36.01 -16.35 -4.89
C THR A 415 -35.32 -17.24 -3.87
N SER A 416 -34.53 -16.67 -2.95
CA SER A 416 -34.80 -16.80 -1.50
C SER A 416 -33.87 -15.91 -0.66
N THR A 417 -34.48 -15.31 0.36
CA THR A 417 -33.96 -14.47 1.47
C THR A 417 -33.57 -13.02 1.14
N GLU A 418 -34.59 -12.16 1.15
CA GLU A 418 -34.49 -10.71 1.35
C GLU A 418 -33.72 -10.40 2.65
N GLY A 419 -32.56 -9.78 2.50
CA GLY A 419 -31.92 -8.99 3.53
C GLY A 419 -31.62 -7.64 2.90
N GLU A 420 -32.31 -6.59 3.35
CA GLU A 420 -31.98 -5.21 3.02
C GLU A 420 -30.48 -5.00 3.23
N LYS A 421 -29.75 -4.63 2.17
CA LYS A 421 -28.33 -4.27 2.29
C LYS A 421 -28.27 -3.08 3.26
N PRO A 422 -27.53 -3.17 4.38
CA PRO A 422 -27.55 -2.13 5.40
C PRO A 422 -27.08 -0.80 4.79
N GLU A 423 -27.74 0.31 5.14
CA GLU A 423 -27.39 1.67 4.69
C GLU A 423 -25.87 1.97 4.69
N PRO A 424 -25.06 1.57 5.70
CA PRO A 424 -23.61 1.79 5.69
C PRO A 424 -22.85 0.98 4.62
N ALA A 425 -23.36 -0.17 4.15
CA ALA A 425 -22.75 -0.89 3.03
C ALA A 425 -23.08 -0.20 1.68
N LEU A 426 -24.15 0.57 1.61
CA LEU A 426 -24.52 1.35 0.43
C LEU A 426 -23.68 2.62 0.31
N THR A 427 -23.38 3.29 1.44
CA THR A 427 -22.49 4.47 1.46
C THR A 427 -21.08 4.10 1.03
N LEU A 428 -20.51 2.99 1.52
CA LEU A 428 -19.20 2.50 1.08
C LEU A 428 -19.18 2.14 -0.42
N GLU A 429 -20.23 1.52 -0.94
CA GLU A 429 -20.35 1.22 -2.38
C GLU A 429 -20.45 2.49 -3.24
N ASN A 430 -21.14 3.53 -2.75
CA ASN A 430 -21.19 4.83 -3.43
C ASN A 430 -19.81 5.51 -3.46
N ILE A 431 -18.98 5.32 -2.43
CA ILE A 431 -17.60 5.83 -2.38
C ILE A 431 -16.75 5.10 -3.41
N VAL A 432 -16.79 3.76 -3.45
CA VAL A 432 -16.06 2.94 -4.44
C VAL A 432 -16.46 3.30 -5.87
N ASN A 433 -17.76 3.53 -6.12
CA ASN A 433 -18.28 3.93 -7.43
C ASN A 433 -17.97 5.40 -7.81
N GLY A 434 -17.29 6.15 -6.94
CA GLY A 434 -16.83 7.51 -7.21
C GLY A 434 -17.91 8.57 -7.15
N LEU A 435 -19.08 8.29 -6.57
CA LEU A 435 -20.14 9.27 -6.39
C LEU A 435 -19.73 10.38 -5.41
N HIS A 436 -18.79 10.09 -4.51
CA HIS A 436 -18.27 11.04 -3.52
C HIS A 436 -16.97 11.74 -3.94
N ASN A 437 -16.52 11.60 -5.20
CA ASN A 437 -15.29 12.25 -5.70
C ASN A 437 -15.35 13.79 -5.71
N HIS A 438 -16.53 14.38 -5.50
CA HIS A 438 -16.74 15.83 -5.42
C HIS A 438 -16.56 16.38 -4.00
N MET A 439 -16.40 15.50 -3.00
CA MET A 439 -16.20 15.87 -1.59
C MET A 439 -14.70 15.97 -1.26
N SER A 440 -14.36 16.61 -0.13
CA SER A 440 -12.98 16.64 0.37
C SER A 440 -12.55 15.24 0.82
N ALA A 441 -11.26 14.93 0.73
CA ALA A 441 -10.72 13.65 1.18
C ALA A 441 -11.04 13.39 2.66
N ASP A 442 -10.93 14.42 3.50
CA ASP A 442 -11.32 14.40 4.93
C ASP A 442 -12.79 14.02 5.16
N ASP A 443 -13.70 14.50 4.30
CA ASP A 443 -15.13 14.18 4.45
C ASP A 443 -15.45 12.76 3.95
N VAL A 444 -14.73 12.27 2.94
CA VAL A 444 -14.83 10.87 2.48
C VAL A 444 -14.31 9.93 3.56
N LEU A 445 -13.19 10.26 4.22
CA LEU A 445 -12.65 9.46 5.31
C LEU A 445 -13.65 9.33 6.48
N LYS A 446 -14.28 10.44 6.89
CA LYS A 446 -15.33 10.41 7.93
C LYS A 446 -16.52 9.53 7.56
N LEU A 447 -16.92 9.50 6.28
CA LEU A 447 -18.00 8.63 5.82
C LEU A 447 -17.62 7.15 5.89
N ILE A 448 -16.36 6.82 5.58
CA ILE A 448 -15.83 5.44 5.69
C ILE A 448 -15.79 5.03 7.17
N GLU A 449 -15.26 5.88 8.05
CA GLU A 449 -15.19 5.62 9.49
C GLU A 449 -16.59 5.41 10.09
N THR A 450 -17.53 6.30 9.77
CA THR A 450 -18.92 6.21 10.26
C THR A 450 -19.59 4.92 9.76
N ALA A 451 -19.44 4.59 8.48
CA ALA A 451 -20.02 3.38 7.92
C ALA A 451 -19.40 2.10 8.51
N SER A 452 -18.08 2.11 8.77
CA SER A 452 -17.38 0.99 9.42
C SER A 452 -17.87 0.78 10.85
N GLU A 453 -17.99 1.84 11.65
CA GLU A 453 -18.51 1.76 13.01
C GLU A 453 -19.97 1.27 13.07
N GLU A 454 -20.79 1.65 12.09
CA GLU A 454 -22.17 1.17 11.99
C GLU A 454 -22.24 -0.30 11.58
N LEU A 455 -21.36 -0.76 10.69
CA LEU A 455 -21.24 -2.18 10.34
C LEU A 455 -20.70 -3.03 11.51
N GLU A 456 -19.85 -2.46 12.36
CA GLU A 456 -19.39 -3.09 13.60
C GLU A 456 -20.52 -3.28 14.61
N LYS A 457 -21.36 -2.26 14.80
CA LYS A 457 -22.57 -2.35 15.65
C LYS A 457 -23.57 -3.40 15.14
N LEU A 458 -23.62 -3.62 13.83
CA LEU A 458 -24.46 -4.63 13.19
C LEU A 458 -23.81 -6.02 13.14
N GLY A 459 -22.53 -6.15 13.51
CA GLY A 459 -21.78 -7.41 13.47
C GLY A 459 -21.48 -7.91 12.06
N LEU A 460 -21.46 -7.03 11.06
CA LEU A 460 -21.33 -7.35 9.63
C LEU A 460 -19.96 -6.98 9.04
N VAL A 461 -18.99 -6.57 9.87
CA VAL A 461 -17.66 -6.10 9.43
C VAL A 461 -16.94 -7.16 8.60
N GLU A 462 -16.91 -8.42 9.05
CA GLU A 462 -16.24 -9.50 8.32
C GLU A 462 -16.86 -9.76 6.93
N GLN A 463 -18.15 -9.47 6.73
CA GLN A 463 -18.83 -9.64 5.45
C GLN A 463 -18.50 -8.52 4.46
N TYR A 464 -18.25 -7.30 4.97
CA TYR A 464 -18.02 -6.10 4.16
C TYR A 464 -16.59 -5.57 4.23
N ASP A 465 -15.67 -6.28 4.89
CA ASP A 465 -14.24 -5.97 4.96
C ASP A 465 -13.59 -5.69 3.59
N PRO A 466 -13.88 -6.47 2.51
CA PRO A 466 -13.35 -6.16 1.18
C PRO A 466 -13.84 -4.81 0.63
N LEU A 467 -15.08 -4.45 0.96
CA LEU A 467 -15.73 -3.22 0.50
C LEU A 467 -15.22 -2.00 1.28
N ILE A 468 -14.93 -2.16 2.57
CA ILE A 468 -14.24 -1.16 3.39
C ILE A 468 -12.83 -0.92 2.82
N GLY A 469 -12.09 -1.98 2.53
CA GLY A 469 -10.76 -1.89 1.91
C GLY A 469 -10.77 -1.12 0.59
N SER A 470 -11.68 -1.46 -0.33
CA SER A 470 -11.82 -0.72 -1.60
C SER A 470 -12.24 0.74 -1.43
N ALA A 471 -13.04 1.07 -0.42
CA ALA A 471 -13.41 2.45 -0.13
C ALA A 471 -12.20 3.25 0.41
N VAL A 472 -11.34 2.63 1.23
CA VAL A 472 -10.10 3.25 1.74
C VAL A 472 -9.10 3.47 0.60
N GLU A 473 -8.93 2.51 -0.30
CA GLU A 473 -8.12 2.71 -1.52
C GLU A 473 -8.62 3.92 -2.33
N LYS A 474 -9.94 4.08 -2.41
CA LYS A 474 -10.53 5.22 -3.12
C LYS A 474 -10.32 6.56 -2.41
N TYR A 475 -10.31 6.56 -1.09
CA TYR A 475 -9.92 7.72 -0.29
C TYR A 475 -8.46 8.11 -0.57
N VAL A 476 -7.53 7.14 -0.58
CA VAL A 476 -6.10 7.41 -0.87
C VAL A 476 -5.94 8.02 -2.27
N GLU A 477 -6.64 7.49 -3.29
CA GLU A 477 -6.63 8.09 -4.64
C GLU A 477 -7.19 9.51 -4.71
N LEU A 478 -8.09 9.89 -3.78
CA LEU A 478 -8.66 11.24 -3.71
C LEU A 478 -7.76 12.20 -2.93
N ASP A 479 -7.12 11.73 -1.87
CA ASP A 479 -6.16 12.47 -1.05
C ASP A 479 -4.94 12.88 -1.90
N GLU A 480 -4.37 11.94 -2.65
CA GLU A 480 -3.26 12.17 -3.60
C GLU A 480 -3.61 13.16 -4.73
N LYS A 481 -4.90 13.38 -5.02
CA LYS A 481 -5.36 14.35 -6.04
C LYS A 481 -5.66 15.73 -5.48
N GLN A 482 -5.78 15.85 -4.15
CA GLN A 482 -6.12 17.10 -3.46
C GLN A 482 -4.88 17.77 -2.86
N GLU A 483 -3.78 17.04 -2.64
CA GLU A 483 -2.42 17.58 -2.50
C GLU A 483 -1.88 18.17 -3.82
#